data_AF-H9F4M5-F1
#
_entry.id   AF-H9F4M5-F1
#
_cell.length_a   1.000
_cell.length_b   1.000
_cell.length_c   1.000
_cell.angle_alpha   90.00
_cell.angle_beta   90.00
_cell.angle_gamma   90.00
#
_symmetry.space_group_name_H-M   'P 1'
#
loop_
_entity.id
_entity.type
_entity.pdbx_description
1 polymer ?
#
loop_
_entity_poly.entity_id
_entity_poly.type
_entity_poly.pdbx_seq_one_letter_code
_entity_poly.pdbx_strand_id
1 'polypeptide(L)'
;VWKGLPTYLSYSNTYPGPASLQYFSGEDLDRATRLRMQQGQFRYNLERQQQEQQQAKVDENCADALSNQLRLAMDAQATHLARLEESCRAAMMCAMANANKAQAAVQAGRQRCERQREQKANLAEIRHQSTSDLLTENPQVAQHRTAPHRVLPYCWKGMTPEQRAAIRKEQEVQRSKKEAHRQAEKTLDTEWKSQTMSSAQALLELEEQERELCAVFQRGLGSFNQQLANEQKAQQDYLNSVIYTNQPTAQYHRQFNTSSR
;
A
#
# COMPACT_ATOMS: atom_id res chain seq x y z
N VAL A 1 37.78 -84.41 151.24
CA VAL A 1 38.24 -83.00 151.23
C VAL A 1 37.00 -82.11 151.26
N TRP A 2 37.03 -81.09 152.10
CA TRP A 2 35.88 -80.37 152.64
C TRP A 2 35.08 -79.56 151.60
N LYS A 3 33.81 -79.32 151.94
CA LYS A 3 32.71 -78.69 151.20
C LYS A 3 33.12 -77.41 150.46
N GLY A 4 32.75 -77.34 149.18
CA GLY A 4 33.02 -76.21 148.28
C GLY A 4 31.92 -75.14 148.26
N LEU A 5 32.34 -73.94 147.86
CA LEU A 5 31.50 -72.89 147.30
C LEU A 5 31.80 -72.79 145.80
N PRO A 6 30.78 -72.72 144.91
CA PRO A 6 31.00 -72.38 143.51
C PRO A 6 31.53 -70.94 143.45
N THR A 7 32.69 -70.74 142.84
CA THR A 7 33.32 -69.41 142.68
C THR A 7 32.61 -68.50 141.66
N TYR A 8 31.43 -68.91 141.18
CA TYR A 8 30.61 -68.10 140.27
C TYR A 8 29.24 -67.83 140.90
N LEU A 9 29.17 -66.76 141.69
CA LEU A 9 27.91 -66.13 142.12
C LEU A 9 27.63 -65.00 141.13
N SER A 10 26.66 -65.22 140.23
CA SER A 10 26.25 -64.30 139.16
C SER A 10 25.54 -63.02 139.63
N TYR A 11 25.72 -62.59 140.88
CA TYR A 11 24.95 -61.51 141.52
C TYR A 11 25.78 -60.52 142.35
N SER A 12 27.12 -60.53 142.27
CA SER A 12 27.95 -59.44 142.81
C SER A 12 28.48 -58.57 141.69
N ASN A 13 28.11 -57.28 141.71
CA ASN A 13 28.53 -56.22 140.80
C ASN A 13 30.01 -55.84 141.03
N THR A 14 30.89 -56.83 140.94
CA THR A 14 32.33 -56.75 141.16
C THR A 14 32.97 -57.62 140.09
N TYR A 15 33.32 -57.02 138.96
CA TYR A 15 33.97 -57.74 137.87
C TYR A 15 35.29 -58.33 138.39
N PRO A 16 35.48 -59.67 138.32
CA PRO A 16 36.77 -60.27 138.62
C PRO A 16 37.84 -59.64 137.71
N GLY A 17 38.92 -59.12 138.29
CA GLY A 17 39.99 -58.49 137.51
C GLY A 17 40.61 -59.45 136.48
N PRO A 18 41.31 -58.95 135.44
CA PRO A 18 41.84 -59.77 134.34
C PRO A 18 42.78 -60.90 134.81
N ALA A 19 43.36 -60.80 136.01
CA ALA A 19 44.20 -61.83 136.64
C ALA A 19 43.42 -63.06 137.14
N SER A 20 42.11 -62.95 137.36
CA SER A 20 41.27 -64.06 137.82
C SER A 20 41.01 -65.11 136.75
N LEU A 21 41.24 -64.79 135.46
CA LEU A 21 40.96 -65.64 134.29
C LEU A 21 39.53 -66.20 134.23
N GLN A 22 38.58 -65.63 134.99
CA GLN A 22 37.20 -66.09 135.08
C GLN A 22 36.24 -65.38 134.11
N TYR A 23 36.68 -64.27 133.50
CA TYR A 23 35.90 -63.50 132.54
C TYR A 23 36.80 -63.03 131.39
N PHE A 24 36.51 -63.48 130.17
CA PHE A 24 37.21 -63.05 128.96
C PHE A 24 36.33 -62.08 128.16
N SER A 25 36.80 -60.86 127.92
CA SER A 25 36.08 -59.85 127.13
C SER A 25 35.90 -60.24 125.65
N GLY A 26 36.53 -61.32 125.19
CA GLY A 26 36.30 -61.92 123.87
C GLY A 26 35.15 -62.92 123.81
N GLU A 27 34.65 -63.41 124.95
CA GLU A 27 33.47 -64.28 125.01
C GLU A 27 32.19 -63.43 124.88
N ASP A 28 31.81 -63.15 123.64
CA ASP A 28 30.58 -62.41 123.31
C ASP A 28 29.34 -63.29 123.50
N LEU A 29 28.81 -63.33 124.72
CA LEU A 29 27.56 -64.05 125.06
C LEU A 29 26.36 -63.54 124.24
N ASP A 30 26.42 -62.31 123.72
CA ASP A 30 25.40 -61.67 122.89
C ASP A 30 25.62 -61.84 121.37
N ARG A 31 26.62 -62.62 120.94
CA ARG A 31 26.96 -62.81 119.52
C ARG A 31 25.77 -63.24 118.66
N ALA A 32 24.93 -64.15 119.16
CA ALA A 32 23.75 -64.62 118.44
C ALA A 32 22.68 -63.53 118.27
N THR A 33 22.51 -62.66 119.27
CA THR A 33 21.57 -61.53 119.23
C THR A 33 22.10 -60.44 118.31
N ARG A 34 23.40 -60.12 118.37
CA ARG A 34 24.08 -59.19 117.45
C ARG A 34 23.95 -59.64 115.99
N LEU A 35 24.17 -60.92 115.71
CA LEU A 35 24.05 -61.48 114.36
C LEU A 35 22.60 -61.40 113.83
N ARG A 36 21.60 -61.69 114.67
CA ARG A 36 20.19 -61.53 114.31
C ARG A 36 19.84 -60.06 114.01
N MET A 37 20.34 -59.12 114.81
CA MET A 37 20.13 -57.69 114.55
C MET A 37 20.81 -57.24 113.25
N GLN A 38 22.04 -57.70 112.98
CA GLN A 38 22.72 -57.42 111.71
C GLN A 38 21.97 -58.02 110.52
N GLN A 39 21.54 -59.27 110.59
CA GLN A 39 20.74 -59.90 109.53
C GLN A 39 19.41 -59.16 109.30
N GLY A 40 18.75 -58.70 110.37
CA GLY A 40 17.55 -57.87 110.28
C GLY A 40 17.81 -56.53 109.59
N GLN A 41 18.91 -55.86 109.93
CA GLN A 41 19.34 -54.61 109.29
C GLN A 41 19.70 -54.83 107.81
N PHE A 42 20.43 -55.89 107.48
CA PHE A 42 20.77 -56.24 106.10
C PHE A 42 19.53 -56.52 105.27
N ARG A 43 18.56 -57.28 105.81
CA ARG A 43 17.29 -57.56 105.14
C ARG A 43 16.49 -56.27 104.89
N TYR A 44 16.34 -55.43 105.92
CA TYR A 44 15.65 -54.15 105.79
C TYR A 44 16.30 -53.23 104.74
N ASN A 45 17.63 -53.13 104.74
CA ASN A 45 18.35 -52.31 103.77
C ASN A 45 18.22 -52.87 102.35
N LEU A 46 18.24 -54.20 102.18
CA LEU A 46 18.07 -54.84 100.88
C LEU A 46 16.64 -54.65 100.34
N GLU A 47 15.62 -54.82 101.19
CA GLU A 47 14.22 -54.56 100.83
C GLU A 47 14.01 -53.10 100.42
N ARG A 48 14.61 -52.15 101.15
CA ARG A 48 14.58 -50.73 100.78
C ARG A 48 15.26 -50.48 99.44
N GLN A 49 16.45 -51.04 99.20
CA GLN A 49 17.16 -50.90 97.91
C GLN A 49 16.36 -51.49 96.74
N GLN A 50 15.71 -52.65 96.94
CA GLN A 50 14.86 -53.25 95.91
C GLN A 50 13.65 -52.35 95.61
N GLN A 51 13.02 -51.79 96.65
CA GLN A 51 11.91 -50.86 96.47
C GLN A 51 12.33 -49.57 95.74
N GLU A 52 13.48 -48.99 96.11
CA GLU A 52 14.05 -47.81 95.44
C GLU A 52 14.36 -48.10 93.97
N GLN A 53 14.97 -49.25 93.65
CA GLN A 53 15.22 -49.65 92.27
C GLN A 53 13.93 -49.86 91.48
N GLN A 54 12.91 -50.47 92.09
CA GLN A 54 11.62 -50.68 91.44
C GLN A 54 10.91 -49.35 91.17
N GLN A 55 10.96 -48.42 92.12
CA GLN A 55 10.41 -47.07 91.94
C GLN A 55 11.15 -46.32 90.84
N ALA A 56 12.49 -46.34 90.84
CA ALA A 56 13.31 -45.71 89.80
C ALA A 56 12.99 -46.24 88.40
N LYS A 57 12.77 -47.56 88.25
CA LYS A 57 12.34 -48.17 86.98
C LYS A 57 10.95 -47.70 86.54
N VAL A 58 10.01 -47.56 87.48
CA VAL A 58 8.66 -47.05 87.17
C VAL A 58 8.74 -45.58 86.74
N ASP A 59 9.54 -44.77 87.44
CA ASP A 59 9.75 -43.36 87.11
C ASP A 59 10.42 -43.20 85.74
N GLU A 60 11.44 -44.01 85.44
CA GLU A 60 12.12 -44.07 84.13
C GLU A 60 11.12 -44.44 83.01
N ASN A 61 10.36 -45.52 83.19
CA ASN A 61 9.35 -45.93 82.22
C ASN A 61 8.26 -44.86 82.01
N CYS A 62 7.86 -44.15 83.07
CA CYS A 62 6.91 -43.05 83.00
C CYS A 62 7.48 -41.85 82.22
N ALA A 63 8.74 -41.49 82.50
CA ALA A 63 9.46 -40.45 81.78
C ALA A 63 9.63 -40.78 80.29
N ASP A 64 9.98 -42.02 79.97
CA ASP A 64 10.09 -42.52 78.59
C ASP A 64 8.75 -42.51 77.86
N ALA A 65 7.67 -42.93 78.53
CA ALA A 65 6.32 -42.88 77.96
C ALA A 65 5.91 -41.44 77.65
N LEU A 66 6.16 -40.50 78.57
CA LEU A 66 5.88 -39.08 78.38
C LEU A 66 6.73 -38.49 77.24
N SER A 67 8.02 -38.82 77.19
CA SER A 67 8.93 -38.39 76.12
C SER A 67 8.46 -38.90 74.75
N ASN A 68 8.06 -40.16 74.66
CA ASN A 68 7.51 -40.75 73.45
C ASN A 68 6.21 -40.06 73.02
N GLN A 69 5.31 -39.76 73.96
CA GLN A 69 4.08 -39.04 73.68
C GLN A 69 4.35 -37.63 73.16
N LEU A 70 5.31 -36.91 73.75
CA LEU A 70 5.73 -35.60 73.29
C LEU A 70 6.29 -35.66 71.87
N ARG A 71 7.16 -36.64 71.57
CA ARG A 71 7.71 -36.83 70.22
C ARG A 71 6.60 -37.07 69.20
N LEU A 72 5.66 -37.97 69.50
CA LEU A 72 4.52 -38.25 68.61
C LEU A 72 3.64 -37.01 68.39
N ALA A 73 3.41 -36.19 69.43
CA ALA A 73 2.68 -34.94 69.31
C ALA A 73 3.41 -33.93 68.41
N MET A 74 4.74 -33.81 68.55
CA MET A 74 5.56 -32.93 67.73
C MET A 74 5.59 -33.40 66.27
N ASP A 75 5.71 -34.71 66.01
CA ASP A 75 5.65 -35.29 64.67
C ASP A 75 4.27 -35.07 64.02
N ALA A 76 3.19 -35.24 64.78
CA ALA A 76 1.84 -34.94 64.32
C ALA A 76 1.66 -33.44 63.99
N GLN A 77 2.22 -32.54 64.79
CA GLN A 77 2.20 -31.11 64.52
C GLN A 77 3.03 -30.76 63.28
N ALA A 78 4.22 -31.34 63.13
CA ALA A 78 5.09 -31.12 61.98
C ALA A 78 4.42 -31.59 60.67
N THR A 79 3.81 -32.77 60.66
CA THR A 79 3.07 -33.27 59.49
C THR A 79 1.84 -32.41 59.17
N HIS A 80 1.14 -31.89 60.17
CA HIS A 80 0.02 -30.97 59.96
C HIS A 80 0.48 -29.65 59.32
N LEU A 81 1.56 -29.05 59.83
CA LEU A 81 2.14 -27.81 59.29
C LEU A 81 2.63 -28.02 57.85
N ALA A 82 3.31 -29.13 57.56
CA ALA A 82 3.77 -29.46 56.21
C ALA A 82 2.59 -29.54 55.21
N ARG A 83 1.50 -30.21 55.59
CA ARG A 83 0.28 -30.30 54.74
C ARG A 83 -0.34 -28.92 54.49
N LEU A 84 -0.41 -28.08 55.52
CA LEU A 84 -0.93 -26.71 55.37
C LEU A 84 -0.05 -25.90 54.42
N GLU A 85 1.27 -25.95 54.57
CA GLU A 85 2.18 -25.25 53.67
C GLU A 85 2.04 -25.73 52.22
N GLU A 86 1.96 -27.03 51.98
CA GLU A 86 1.73 -27.61 50.66
C GLU A 86 0.41 -27.11 50.06
N SER A 87 -0.66 -27.10 50.84
CA SER A 87 -1.96 -26.58 50.40
C SER A 87 -1.90 -25.09 50.03
N CYS A 88 -1.18 -24.28 50.82
CA CYS A 88 -0.99 -22.85 50.55
C CYS A 88 -0.16 -22.62 49.29
N ARG A 89 0.93 -23.38 49.11
CA ARG A 89 1.75 -23.34 47.90
C ARG A 89 0.93 -23.73 46.66
N ALA A 90 0.15 -24.81 46.75
CA ALA A 90 -0.73 -25.23 45.66
C ALA A 90 -1.78 -24.17 45.31
N ALA A 91 -2.45 -23.59 46.32
CA ALA A 91 -3.42 -22.52 46.12
C ALA A 91 -2.79 -21.29 45.46
N MET A 92 -1.59 -20.88 45.90
CA MET A 92 -0.85 -19.77 45.32
C MET A 92 -0.45 -20.03 43.86
N MET A 93 0.06 -21.23 43.55
CA MET A 93 0.38 -21.63 42.18
C MET A 93 -0.85 -21.63 41.28
N CYS A 94 -1.97 -22.15 41.75
CA CYS A 94 -3.25 -22.12 41.03
C CYS A 94 -3.72 -20.69 40.78
N ALA A 95 -3.65 -19.81 41.78
CA ALA A 95 -4.01 -18.40 41.64
C ALA A 95 -3.13 -17.68 40.61
N MET A 96 -1.81 -17.89 40.66
CA MET A 96 -0.87 -17.33 39.67
C MET A 96 -1.13 -17.87 38.26
N ALA A 97 -1.38 -19.16 38.11
CA ALA A 97 -1.70 -19.75 36.82
C ALA A 97 -3.00 -19.16 36.23
N ASN A 98 -4.01 -18.94 37.05
CA ASN A 98 -5.27 -18.31 36.63
C ASN A 98 -5.07 -16.84 36.24
N ALA A 99 -4.27 -16.08 37.02
CA ALA A 99 -3.92 -14.70 36.68
C ALA A 99 -3.15 -14.61 35.35
N ASN A 100 -2.16 -15.48 35.15
CA ASN A 100 -1.40 -15.55 33.90
C ASN A 100 -2.29 -15.90 32.70
N LYS A 101 -3.22 -16.86 32.86
CA LYS A 101 -4.22 -17.20 31.83
C LYS A 101 -5.12 -16.01 31.50
N ALA A 102 -5.61 -15.30 32.51
CA ALA A 102 -6.44 -14.11 32.31
C ALA A 102 -5.66 -13.00 31.59
N GLN A 103 -4.40 -12.76 31.98
CA GLN A 103 -3.54 -11.79 31.33
C GLN A 103 -3.26 -12.16 29.87
N ALA A 104 -2.96 -13.42 29.58
CA ALA A 104 -2.77 -13.91 28.22
C ALA A 104 -4.03 -13.72 27.35
N ALA A 105 -5.22 -13.97 27.91
CA ALA A 105 -6.48 -13.74 27.22
C ALA A 105 -6.71 -12.24 26.91
N VAL A 106 -6.42 -11.35 27.86
CA VAL A 106 -6.49 -9.89 27.65
C VAL A 106 -5.52 -9.45 26.56
N GLN A 107 -4.28 -9.94 26.57
CA GLN A 107 -3.28 -9.61 25.56
C GLN A 107 -3.70 -10.12 24.17
N ALA A 108 -4.20 -11.35 24.06
CA ALA A 108 -4.72 -11.90 22.81
C ALA A 108 -5.92 -11.08 22.29
N GLY A 109 -6.80 -10.63 23.18
CA GLY A 109 -7.90 -9.73 22.86
C GLY A 109 -7.42 -8.40 22.29
N ARG A 110 -6.42 -7.77 22.93
CA ARG A 110 -5.80 -6.52 22.44
C ARG A 110 -5.19 -6.68 21.05
N GLN A 111 -4.39 -7.72 20.85
CA GLN A 111 -3.78 -8.02 19.55
C GLN A 111 -4.83 -8.24 18.46
N ARG A 112 -5.94 -8.93 18.78
CA ARG A 112 -7.05 -9.11 17.83
C ARG A 112 -7.70 -7.78 17.47
N CYS A 113 -7.92 -6.91 18.44
CA CYS A 113 -8.47 -5.57 18.21
C CYS A 113 -7.51 -4.70 17.37
N GLU A 114 -6.21 -4.75 17.65
CA GLU A 114 -5.18 -4.05 16.87
C GLU A 114 -5.16 -4.52 15.42
N ARG A 115 -5.11 -5.84 15.18
CA ARG A 115 -5.19 -6.41 13.82
C ARG A 115 -6.45 -5.98 13.08
N GLN A 116 -7.60 -5.93 13.76
CA GLN A 116 -8.83 -5.43 13.13
C GLN A 116 -8.77 -3.94 12.79
N ARG A 117 -8.13 -3.12 13.64
CA ARG A 117 -7.93 -1.69 13.38
C ARG A 117 -6.99 -1.50 12.20
N GLU A 118 -5.88 -2.22 12.15
CA GLU A 118 -4.94 -2.23 11.02
C GLU A 118 -5.64 -2.65 9.73
N GLN A 119 -6.39 -3.75 9.73
CA GLN A 119 -7.15 -4.18 8.56
C GLN A 119 -8.14 -3.10 8.09
N LYS A 120 -8.86 -2.45 9.01
CA LYS A 120 -9.77 -1.35 8.66
C LYS A 120 -9.02 -0.15 8.09
N ALA A 121 -7.87 0.21 8.66
CA ALA A 121 -7.03 1.31 8.17
C ALA A 121 -6.49 0.99 6.76
N ASN A 122 -5.96 -0.21 6.56
CA ASN A 122 -5.47 -0.67 5.26
C ASN A 122 -6.57 -0.65 4.20
N LEU A 123 -7.78 -1.13 4.54
CA LEU A 123 -8.91 -1.07 3.61
C LEU A 123 -9.35 0.37 3.29
N ALA A 124 -9.33 1.26 4.29
CA ALA A 124 -9.63 2.68 4.08
C ALA A 124 -8.59 3.34 3.17
N GLU A 125 -7.30 3.02 3.37
CA GLU A 125 -6.21 3.50 2.52
C GLU A 125 -6.35 2.99 1.09
N ILE A 126 -6.56 1.69 0.90
CA ILE A 126 -6.78 1.09 -0.43
C ILE A 126 -7.94 1.77 -1.14
N ARG A 127 -9.06 1.99 -0.44
CA ARG A 127 -10.22 2.70 -0.99
C ARG A 127 -9.84 4.13 -1.38
N HIS A 128 -9.18 4.86 -0.49
CA HIS A 128 -8.76 6.23 -0.74
C HIS A 128 -7.86 6.34 -1.97
N GLN A 129 -6.84 5.47 -2.07
CA GLN A 129 -5.95 5.41 -3.22
C GLN A 129 -6.71 5.03 -4.49
N SER A 130 -7.56 4.01 -4.45
CA SER A 130 -8.38 3.58 -5.59
C SER A 130 -9.32 4.66 -6.10
N THR A 131 -9.82 5.54 -5.23
CA THR A 131 -10.66 6.69 -5.61
C THR A 131 -9.87 7.98 -5.81
N SER A 132 -8.54 7.94 -5.65
CA SER A 132 -7.70 9.12 -5.78
C SER A 132 -7.70 9.62 -7.21
N ASP A 133 -7.65 10.94 -7.36
CA ASP A 133 -7.51 11.63 -8.64
C ASP A 133 -6.31 11.14 -9.47
N LEU A 134 -5.24 10.69 -8.79
CA LEU A 134 -4.05 10.16 -9.44
C LEU A 134 -4.33 8.83 -10.17
N LEU A 135 -4.94 7.86 -9.48
CA LEU A 135 -5.20 6.52 -10.04
C LEU A 135 -6.43 6.49 -10.96
N THR A 136 -7.42 7.34 -10.69
CA THR A 136 -8.62 7.47 -11.55
C THR A 136 -8.40 8.35 -12.77
N GLU A 137 -7.25 9.03 -12.85
CA GLU A 137 -6.91 9.96 -13.91
C GLU A 137 -7.98 11.04 -14.17
N ASN A 138 -8.57 11.55 -13.10
CA ASN A 138 -9.70 12.46 -13.18
C ASN A 138 -9.37 13.72 -14.03
N PRO A 139 -10.08 13.97 -15.15
CA PRO A 139 -9.79 15.11 -16.03
C PRO A 139 -10.13 16.47 -15.39
N GLN A 140 -10.95 16.49 -14.34
CA GLN A 140 -11.31 17.73 -13.64
C GLN A 140 -10.13 18.36 -12.90
N VAL A 141 -9.12 17.57 -12.53
CA VAL A 141 -7.89 18.05 -11.89
C VAL A 141 -7.14 19.03 -12.77
N ALA A 142 -7.30 18.93 -14.09
CA ALA A 142 -6.68 19.84 -15.03
C ALA A 142 -7.36 21.22 -15.05
N GLN A 143 -8.60 21.36 -14.58
CA GLN A 143 -9.33 22.63 -14.66
C GLN A 143 -8.79 23.65 -13.66
N HIS A 144 -8.62 24.90 -14.13
CA HIS A 144 -8.17 25.98 -13.26
C HIS A 144 -9.31 26.47 -12.35
N ARG A 145 -9.09 26.47 -11.03
CA ARG A 145 -10.11 26.77 -10.00
C ARG A 145 -10.88 28.09 -10.23
N THR A 146 -10.20 29.16 -10.61
CA THR A 146 -10.79 30.49 -10.83
C THR A 146 -11.09 30.82 -12.29
N ALA A 147 -10.62 30.01 -13.24
CA ALA A 147 -10.74 30.32 -14.67
C ALA A 147 -11.11 29.05 -15.44
N PRO A 148 -12.41 28.69 -15.55
CA PRO A 148 -12.84 27.40 -16.10
C PRO A 148 -12.36 27.12 -17.53
N HIS A 149 -12.10 28.16 -18.31
CA HIS A 149 -11.58 28.07 -19.68
C HIS A 149 -10.07 27.79 -19.75
N ARG A 150 -9.34 27.96 -18.65
CA ARG A 150 -7.90 27.67 -18.56
C ARG A 150 -7.67 26.31 -17.97
N VAL A 151 -6.62 25.68 -18.48
CA VAL A 151 -6.19 24.36 -18.04
C VAL A 151 -4.82 24.46 -17.42
N LEU A 152 -4.61 23.74 -16.33
CA LEU A 152 -3.33 23.65 -15.63
C LEU A 152 -2.33 22.88 -16.49
N PRO A 153 -1.20 23.49 -16.92
CA PRO A 153 -0.28 22.86 -17.87
C PRO A 153 0.27 21.52 -17.39
N TYR A 154 0.56 21.39 -16.10
CA TYR A 154 1.16 20.19 -15.50
C TYR A 154 0.16 19.04 -15.26
N CYS A 155 -1.15 19.30 -15.38
CA CYS A 155 -2.20 18.29 -15.22
C CYS A 155 -2.91 17.97 -16.55
N TRP A 156 -2.47 18.53 -17.67
CA TRP A 156 -3.11 18.32 -18.96
C TRP A 156 -2.83 16.91 -19.50
N LYS A 157 -3.90 16.14 -19.71
CA LYS A 157 -3.87 14.77 -20.27
C LYS A 157 -4.45 14.68 -21.69
N GLY A 158 -4.59 15.81 -22.37
CA GLY A 158 -5.18 15.89 -23.72
C GLY A 158 -6.64 16.36 -23.74
N MET A 159 -7.19 16.49 -24.95
CA MET A 159 -8.53 17.03 -25.19
C MET A 159 -9.65 16.12 -24.64
N THR A 160 -10.80 16.71 -24.32
CA THR A 160 -11.98 15.92 -23.96
C THR A 160 -12.56 15.19 -25.18
N PRO A 161 -13.27 14.06 -24.99
CA PRO A 161 -13.96 13.37 -26.08
C PRO A 161 -14.91 14.28 -26.85
N GLU A 162 -15.61 15.17 -26.13
CA GLU A 162 -16.52 16.16 -26.70
C GLU A 162 -15.82 17.17 -27.60
N GLN A 163 -14.68 17.73 -27.16
CA GLN A 163 -13.87 18.64 -27.98
C GLN A 163 -13.39 17.96 -29.26
N ARG A 164 -12.91 16.70 -29.16
CA ARG A 164 -12.50 15.92 -30.34
C ARG A 164 -13.68 15.66 -31.29
N ALA A 165 -14.87 15.39 -30.75
CA ALA A 165 -16.07 15.19 -31.57
C ALA A 165 -16.48 16.48 -32.29
N ALA A 166 -16.41 17.63 -31.62
CA ALA A 166 -16.67 18.94 -32.23
C ALA A 166 -15.71 19.23 -33.39
N ILE A 167 -14.41 18.95 -33.20
CA ILE A 167 -13.40 19.10 -34.27
C ILE A 167 -13.73 18.20 -35.47
N ARG A 168 -14.09 16.93 -35.23
CA ARG A 168 -14.46 16.00 -36.31
C ARG A 168 -15.69 16.49 -37.09
N LYS A 169 -16.69 17.03 -36.39
CA LYS A 169 -17.89 17.62 -37.00
C LYS A 169 -17.53 18.83 -37.88
N GLU A 170 -16.68 19.73 -37.39
CA GLU A 170 -16.24 20.88 -38.17
C GLU A 170 -15.42 20.46 -39.40
N GLN A 171 -14.54 19.46 -39.27
CA GLN A 171 -13.80 18.90 -40.41
C GLN A 171 -14.72 18.34 -41.49
N GLU A 172 -15.82 17.70 -41.10
CA GLU A 172 -16.82 17.21 -42.04
C GLU A 172 -17.52 18.35 -42.79
N VAL A 173 -17.89 19.41 -42.08
CA VAL A 173 -18.45 20.64 -42.68
C VAL A 173 -17.43 21.30 -43.63
N GLN A 174 -16.15 21.31 -43.28
CA GLN A 174 -15.11 21.86 -44.15
C GLN A 174 -14.94 21.02 -45.44
N ARG A 175 -15.02 19.70 -45.33
CA ARG A 175 -14.97 18.82 -46.51
C ARG A 175 -16.14 19.07 -47.46
N SER A 176 -17.35 19.15 -46.94
CA SER A 176 -18.55 19.40 -47.76
C SER A 176 -18.51 20.80 -48.40
N LYS A 177 -18.11 21.84 -47.65
CA LYS A 177 -17.90 23.18 -48.22
C LYS A 177 -16.86 23.19 -49.34
N LYS A 178 -15.73 22.49 -49.15
CA LYS A 178 -14.67 22.40 -50.17
C LYS A 178 -15.13 21.65 -51.42
N GLU A 179 -15.97 20.63 -51.27
CA GLU A 179 -16.56 19.91 -52.39
C GLU A 179 -17.56 20.78 -53.17
N ALA A 180 -18.45 21.48 -52.46
CA ALA A 180 -19.37 22.43 -53.06
C ALA A 180 -18.64 23.54 -53.83
N HIS A 181 -17.55 24.07 -53.27
CA HIS A 181 -16.70 25.06 -53.94
C HIS A 181 -16.11 24.53 -55.24
N ARG A 182 -15.53 23.31 -55.21
CA ARG A 182 -14.98 22.68 -56.43
C ARG A 182 -16.05 22.48 -57.49
N GLN A 183 -17.28 22.16 -57.08
CA GLN A 183 -18.38 22.01 -58.04
C GLN A 183 -18.77 23.35 -58.66
N ALA A 184 -18.84 24.42 -57.87
CA ALA A 184 -19.11 25.77 -58.36
C ALA A 184 -17.99 26.30 -59.29
N GLU A 185 -16.73 26.02 -58.99
CA GLU A 185 -15.60 26.37 -59.87
C GLU A 185 -15.70 25.64 -61.21
N LYS A 186 -16.06 24.34 -61.19
CA LYS A 186 -16.27 23.57 -62.42
C LYS A 186 -17.40 24.16 -63.26
N THR A 187 -18.53 24.54 -62.65
CA THR A 187 -19.64 25.13 -63.40
C THR A 187 -19.24 26.47 -64.02
N LEU A 188 -18.54 27.32 -63.27
CA LEU A 188 -18.06 28.61 -63.78
C LEU A 188 -17.04 28.42 -64.93
N ASP A 189 -16.11 27.47 -64.81
CA ASP A 189 -15.17 27.14 -65.89
C ASP A 189 -15.88 26.64 -67.15
N THR A 190 -16.95 25.84 -67.00
CA THR A 190 -17.76 25.39 -68.15
C THR A 190 -18.54 26.54 -68.79
N GLU A 191 -19.06 27.47 -68.00
CA GLU A 191 -19.73 28.69 -68.49
C GLU A 191 -18.74 29.57 -69.26
N TRP A 192 -17.56 29.81 -68.70
CA TRP A 192 -16.50 30.59 -69.34
C TRP A 192 -16.02 29.97 -70.66
N LYS A 193 -15.84 28.64 -70.68
CA LYS A 193 -15.52 27.91 -71.93
C LYS A 193 -16.62 28.07 -72.97
N SER A 194 -17.88 27.95 -72.56
CA SER A 194 -19.03 28.11 -73.47
C SER A 194 -19.11 29.54 -74.03
N GLN A 195 -18.89 30.54 -73.18
CA GLN A 195 -18.84 31.95 -73.60
C GLN A 195 -17.68 32.19 -74.56
N THR A 196 -16.50 31.66 -74.27
CA THR A 196 -15.31 31.77 -75.14
C THR A 196 -15.57 31.16 -76.51
N MET A 197 -16.22 29.99 -76.57
CA MET A 197 -16.59 29.34 -77.83
C MET A 197 -17.61 30.18 -78.62
N SER A 198 -18.64 30.71 -77.96
CA SER A 198 -19.63 31.59 -78.57
C SER A 198 -19.00 32.88 -79.11
N SER A 199 -18.09 33.51 -78.35
CA SER A 199 -17.34 34.68 -78.81
C SER A 199 -16.39 34.37 -79.97
N ALA A 200 -15.74 33.20 -79.98
CA ALA A 200 -14.88 32.78 -81.08
C ALA A 200 -15.69 32.54 -82.36
N GLN A 201 -16.89 31.95 -82.25
CA GLN A 201 -17.81 31.80 -83.38
C GLN A 201 -18.25 33.16 -83.93
N ALA A 202 -18.68 34.07 -83.05
CA ALA A 202 -19.06 35.43 -83.46
C ALA A 202 -17.90 36.20 -84.13
N LEU A 203 -16.66 36.01 -83.66
CA LEU A 203 -15.48 36.62 -84.29
C LEU A 203 -15.23 36.06 -85.69
N LEU A 204 -15.38 34.74 -85.89
CA LEU A 204 -15.25 34.12 -87.21
C LEU A 204 -16.33 34.62 -88.17
N GLU A 205 -17.58 34.73 -87.71
CA GLU A 205 -18.68 35.29 -88.51
C GLU A 205 -18.40 36.75 -88.92
N LEU A 206 -17.87 37.57 -88.00
CA LEU A 206 -17.45 38.94 -88.31
C LEU A 206 -16.30 38.97 -89.32
N GLU A 207 -15.30 38.10 -89.18
CA GLU A 207 -14.18 38.01 -90.12
C GLU A 207 -14.68 37.60 -91.52
N GLU A 208 -15.65 36.69 -91.61
CA GLU A 208 -16.30 36.33 -92.87
C GLU A 208 -17.04 37.52 -93.50
N GLN A 209 -17.84 38.25 -92.72
CA GLN A 209 -18.52 39.47 -93.18
C GLN A 209 -17.53 40.54 -93.67
N GLU A 210 -16.42 40.75 -92.96
CA GLU A 210 -15.37 41.67 -93.39
C GLU A 210 -14.75 41.24 -94.73
N ARG A 211 -14.45 39.94 -94.89
CA ARG A 211 -13.93 39.39 -96.16
C ARG A 211 -14.91 39.60 -97.31
N GLU A 212 -16.20 39.37 -97.09
CA GLU A 212 -17.24 39.61 -98.09
C GLU A 212 -17.32 41.08 -98.50
N LEU A 213 -17.34 41.99 -97.52
CA LEU A 213 -17.34 43.44 -97.77
C LEU A 213 -16.09 43.88 -98.53
N CYS A 214 -14.90 43.43 -98.11
CA CYS A 214 -13.65 43.70 -98.82
C CYS A 214 -13.69 43.21 -100.27
N ALA A 215 -14.25 42.02 -100.54
CA ALA A 215 -14.40 41.50 -101.89
C ALA A 215 -15.37 42.36 -102.74
N VAL A 216 -16.47 42.84 -102.15
CA VAL A 216 -17.39 43.79 -102.81
C VAL A 216 -16.67 45.10 -103.14
N PHE A 217 -15.95 45.68 -102.18
CA PHE A 217 -15.18 46.92 -102.40
C PHE A 217 -14.11 46.74 -103.46
N GLN A 218 -13.37 45.62 -103.46
CA GLN A 218 -12.36 45.32 -104.48
C GLN A 218 -12.97 45.18 -105.87
N ARG A 219 -14.13 44.52 -105.99
CA ARG A 219 -14.86 44.44 -107.27
C ARG A 219 -15.30 45.82 -107.75
N GLY A 220 -15.83 46.66 -106.85
CA GLY A 220 -16.24 48.04 -107.16
C GLY A 220 -15.07 48.94 -107.56
N LEU A 221 -13.93 48.84 -106.88
CA LEU A 221 -12.70 49.54 -107.27
C LEU A 221 -12.17 49.04 -108.61
N GLY A 222 -12.24 47.74 -108.87
CA GLY A 222 -11.85 47.13 -110.14
C GLY A 222 -12.68 47.67 -111.31
N SER A 223 -14.01 47.73 -111.18
CA SER A 223 -14.88 48.28 -112.23
C SER A 223 -14.65 49.78 -112.43
N PHE A 224 -14.47 50.56 -111.37
CA PHE A 224 -14.15 51.98 -111.46
C PHE A 224 -12.80 52.22 -112.15
N ASN A 225 -11.76 51.46 -111.79
CA ASN A 225 -10.45 51.53 -112.44
C ASN A 225 -10.53 51.16 -113.92
N GLN A 226 -11.37 50.19 -114.29
CA GLN A 226 -11.58 49.82 -115.69
C GLN A 226 -12.28 50.94 -116.48
N GLN A 227 -13.29 51.60 -115.90
CA GLN A 227 -13.93 52.78 -116.49
C GLN A 227 -12.91 53.90 -116.69
N LEU A 228 -12.12 54.23 -115.66
CA LEU A 228 -11.08 55.25 -115.73
C LEU A 228 -10.02 54.93 -116.79
N ALA A 229 -9.60 53.66 -116.91
CA ALA A 229 -8.66 53.23 -117.94
C ALA A 229 -9.25 53.35 -119.37
N ASN A 230 -10.54 53.04 -119.55
CA ASN A 230 -11.22 53.21 -120.82
C ASN A 230 -11.36 54.70 -121.19
N GLU A 231 -11.70 55.57 -120.23
CA GLU A 231 -11.77 57.02 -120.41
C GLU A 231 -10.40 57.60 -120.78
N GLN A 232 -9.34 57.22 -120.07
CA GLN A 232 -7.97 57.60 -120.39
C GLN A 232 -7.57 57.14 -121.80
N LYS A 233 -7.87 55.88 -122.16
CA LYS A 233 -7.60 55.36 -123.49
C LYS A 233 -8.36 56.13 -124.57
N ALA A 234 -9.65 56.39 -124.36
CA ALA A 234 -10.46 57.18 -125.29
C ALA A 234 -9.92 58.62 -125.46
N GLN A 235 -9.46 59.24 -124.37
CA GLN A 235 -8.77 60.53 -124.44
C GLN A 235 -7.46 60.44 -125.23
N GLN A 236 -6.64 59.41 -124.98
CA GLN A 236 -5.39 59.18 -125.71
C GLN A 236 -5.63 58.97 -127.21
N ASP A 237 -6.64 58.17 -127.56
CA ASP A 237 -7.06 57.89 -128.94
C ASP A 237 -7.58 59.17 -129.62
N TYR A 238 -8.33 60.01 -128.91
CA TYR A 238 -8.75 61.33 -129.38
C TYR A 238 -7.56 62.28 -129.62
N LEU A 239 -6.62 62.37 -128.67
CA LEU A 239 -5.41 63.18 -128.83
C LEU A 239 -4.58 62.72 -130.05
N ASN A 240 -4.38 61.42 -130.22
CA ASN A 240 -3.62 60.86 -131.33
C ASN A 240 -4.30 61.08 -132.69
N SER A 241 -5.62 60.86 -132.78
CA SER A 241 -6.36 60.91 -134.05
C SER A 241 -6.77 62.32 -134.48
N VAL A 242 -7.12 63.21 -133.55
CA VAL A 242 -7.66 64.54 -133.87
C VAL A 242 -6.60 65.64 -133.73
N ILE A 243 -5.77 65.59 -132.67
CA ILE A 243 -4.81 66.67 -132.38
C ILE A 243 -3.44 66.39 -133.00
N TYR A 244 -2.90 65.18 -132.82
CA TYR A 244 -1.56 64.82 -133.30
C TYR A 244 -1.52 64.36 -134.77
N THR A 245 -2.67 64.23 -135.42
CA THR A 245 -2.75 63.98 -136.85
C THR A 245 -2.74 65.31 -137.60
N ASN A 246 -1.56 65.73 -138.06
CA ASN A 246 -1.41 66.93 -138.87
C ASN A 246 -2.01 66.71 -140.27
N GLN A 247 -3.27 67.11 -140.44
CA GLN A 247 -3.87 67.27 -141.77
C GLN A 247 -3.32 68.55 -142.40
N PRO A 248 -2.73 68.51 -143.60
CA PRO A 248 -2.29 69.72 -144.28
C PRO A 248 -3.49 70.63 -144.55
N THR A 249 -3.49 71.82 -143.93
CA THR A 249 -4.55 72.83 -144.12
C THR A 249 -4.67 73.18 -145.61
N ALA A 250 -5.86 73.44 -146.13
CA ALA A 250 -6.07 73.82 -147.54
C ALA A 250 -5.17 74.98 -148.02
N GLN A 251 -4.70 75.82 -147.10
CA GLN A 251 -3.72 76.88 -147.35
C GLN A 251 -2.30 76.37 -147.67
N TYR A 252 -1.88 75.21 -147.16
CA TYR A 252 -0.61 74.53 -147.48
C TYR A 252 -0.54 74.14 -148.96
N HIS A 253 -1.60 73.51 -149.49
CA HIS A 253 -1.66 73.13 -150.91
C HIS A 253 -1.69 74.35 -151.85
N ARG A 254 -2.17 75.51 -151.38
CA ARG A 254 -2.13 76.77 -152.13
C ARG A 254 -0.76 77.45 -152.17
N GLN A 255 0.27 76.93 -151.48
CA GLN A 255 1.63 77.49 -151.56
C GLN A 255 2.39 76.99 -152.80
N PHE A 256 2.13 75.75 -153.24
CA PHE A 256 2.78 75.14 -154.39
C PHE A 256 2.17 75.65 -155.70
N ASN A 257 3.01 75.92 -156.72
CA ASN A 257 2.60 76.45 -158.04
C ASN A 257 2.00 77.86 -158.05
N THR A 258 2.37 78.71 -157.08
CA THR A 258 1.97 80.14 -157.03
C THR A 258 2.88 81.09 -157.80
N SER A 259 4.05 80.63 -158.26
CA SER A 259 4.96 81.42 -159.10
C SER A 259 5.34 80.66 -160.36
N SER A 260 5.24 81.31 -161.52
CA SER A 260 5.49 80.76 -162.85
C SER A 260 6.98 80.58 -163.20
N ARG A 261 7.80 80.16 -162.24
CA ARG A 261 9.23 79.88 -162.46
C ARG A 261 9.48 78.41 -162.70
#